data_AF-A0A2H0AI01-F1
#
_entry.id   AF-A0A2H0AI01-F1
#
_cell.length_a   1.000
_cell.length_b   1.000
_cell.length_c   1.000
_cell.angle_alpha   90.00
_cell.angle_beta   90.00
_cell.angle_gamma   90.00
#
_symmetry.space_group_name_H-M   'P 1'
#
loop_
_entity.id
_entity.type
_entity.pdbx_description
1 polymer ?
#
loop_
_entity_poly.entity_id
_entity_poly.type
_entity_poly.pdbx_seq_one_letter_code
_entity_poly.pdbx_strand_id
1 'polypeptide(L)' 'MSPSDLIETITRRGFTMIPREENILVEPAGLPSDLREQVRESKAEIIRELILDIADSIILGNREQWNKKLG' A
#
# COMPACT_ATOMS: atom_id res chain seq x y z
N MET A 1 -1.86 -16.26 -0.55
CA MET A 1 -1.59 -15.49 0.69
C MET A 1 -2.61 -14.37 0.79
N SER A 2 -2.76 -13.70 1.94
CA SER A 2 -3.64 -12.52 1.99
C SER A 2 -3.01 -11.33 1.23
N PRO A 3 -3.80 -10.35 0.76
CA PRO A 3 -3.27 -9.13 0.14
C PRO A 3 -2.27 -8.39 1.04
N SER A 4 -2.52 -8.33 2.34
CA SER A 4 -1.64 -7.69 3.32
C SER A 4 -0.29 -8.42 3.44
N ASP A 5 -0.29 -9.76 3.49
CA ASP A 5 0.95 -10.56 3.51
C ASP A 5 1.78 -10.35 2.23
N LEU A 6 1.09 -10.16 1.09
CA LEU A 6 1.73 -9.93 -0.20
C LEU A 6 2.41 -8.56 -0.24
N ILE A 7 1.71 -7.51 0.23
CA ILE A 7 2.28 -6.17 0.38
C ILE A 7 3.51 -6.21 1.28
N GLU A 8 3.42 -6.89 2.43
CA GLU A 8 4.54 -7.01 3.36
C GLU A 8 5.72 -7.77 2.73
N THR A 9 5.46 -8.87 2.02
CA THR A 9 6.50 -9.65 1.32
C THR A 9 7.23 -8.81 0.29
N ILE A 10 6.50 -8.03 -0.51
CA ILE A 10 7.05 -7.14 -1.54
C ILE A 10 7.90 -6.04 -0.88
N THR A 11 7.39 -5.44 0.19
CA THR A 11 8.07 -4.40 0.97
C THR A 11 9.37 -4.91 1.60
N ARG A 12 9.35 -6.08 2.23
CA ARG A 12 10.54 -6.72 2.82
C ARG A 12 11.61 -7.06 1.79
N ARG A 13 11.23 -7.24 0.53
CA ARG A 13 12.16 -7.45 -0.59
C ARG A 13 12.71 -6.15 -1.18
N GLY A 14 12.38 -5.00 -0.59
CA GLY A 14 12.90 -3.69 -1.00
C GLY A 14 12.10 -3.02 -2.12
N PHE A 15 10.86 -3.47 -2.36
CA PHE A 15 9.98 -2.86 -3.34
C PHE A 15 8.86 -2.09 -2.66
N THR A 16 8.49 -0.94 -3.21
CA THR A 16 7.37 -0.13 -2.78
C THR A 16 6.24 -0.27 -3.81
N MET A 17 5.02 -0.50 -3.32
CA MET A 17 3.82 -0.55 -4.14
C MET A 17 3.05 0.76 -3.97
N ILE A 18 2.80 1.44 -5.09
CA ILE A 18 2.12 2.73 -5.12
C ILE A 18 0.81 2.54 -5.89
N PRO A 19 -0.37 2.67 -5.24
CA PRO A 19 -1.65 2.57 -5.94
C PRO A 19 -1.81 3.74 -6.92
N ARG A 20 -2.28 3.44 -8.12
CA ARG A 20 -2.53 4.39 -9.21
C ARG A 20 -3.84 4.05 -9.89
N GLU A 21 -4.93 4.76 -9.60
CA GLU A 21 -6.27 4.50 -10.17
C GLU A 21 -6.60 3.00 -10.21
N GLU A 22 -6.46 2.33 -11.35
CA GLU A 22 -6.75 0.90 -11.56
C GLU A 22 -5.50 0.00 -11.64
N ASN A 23 -4.33 0.52 -11.25
CA ASN A 23 -3.04 -0.13 -11.40
C ASN A 23 -2.15 0.08 -10.17
N ILE A 24 -1.04 -0.65 -10.14
CA ILE A 24 -0.03 -0.57 -9.09
C ILE A 24 1.31 -0.29 -9.76
N LEU A 25 1.91 0.84 -9.40
CA LEU A 25 3.30 1.11 -9.72
C LEU A 25 4.17 0.41 -8.67
N VAL A 26 5.26 -0.23 -9.11
CA VAL A 26 6.22 -0.90 -8.23
C VAL A 26 7.60 -0.28 -8.42
N GLU A 27 8.23 0.15 -7.33
CA GLU A 27 9.56 0.78 -7.32
C GLU A 27 10.54 0.06 -6.38
N PRO A 28 11.78 -0.26 -6.81
CA PRO A 28 12.33 -0.05 -8.16
C PRO A 28 11.57 -0.86 -9.22
N ALA A 29 11.67 -0.42 -10.48
CA ALA A 29 10.91 -1.01 -11.56
C ALA A 29 11.21 -2.51 -11.72
N GLY A 30 10.14 -3.31 -11.77
CA GLY A 30 10.23 -4.75 -12.00
C GLY A 30 9.84 -5.55 -10.76
N LEU A 31 8.56 -5.95 -10.71
CA LEU A 31 8.09 -6.89 -9.69
C LEU A 31 8.74 -8.27 -9.90
N PRO A 32 9.19 -8.95 -8.83
CA PRO A 32 9.71 -10.32 -8.91
C PRO A 32 8.74 -11.26 -9.63
N SER A 33 9.27 -12.11 -10.49
CA SER A 33 8.45 -12.98 -11.36
C SER A 33 7.56 -13.94 -10.57
N ASP A 34 8.01 -14.38 -9.41
CA ASP A 34 7.28 -15.26 -8.48
C ASP A 34 6.07 -14.57 -7.82
N LEU A 35 6.05 -13.24 -7.80
CA LEU A 35 4.98 -12.44 -7.20
C LEU A 35 4.05 -11.79 -8.23
N ARG A 36 4.43 -11.76 -9.51
CA ARG A 36 3.65 -11.13 -10.58
C ARG A 36 2.22 -11.65 -10.69
N GLU A 37 2.06 -12.96 -10.66
CA GLU A 37 0.74 -13.56 -10.83
C GLU A 37 -0.16 -13.29 -9.61
N GLN A 38 0.39 -13.41 -8.41
CA GLN A 38 -0.37 -13.15 -7.17
C GLN A 38 -0.78 -11.68 -7.06
N VAL A 39 0.09 -10.74 -7.44
CA VAL A 39 -0.27 -9.31 -7.49
C VAL A 39 -1.33 -9.04 -8.55
N ARG A 40 -1.28 -9.74 -9.69
CA ARG A 40 -2.29 -9.61 -10.76
C ARG A 40 -3.65 -10.10 -10.28
N GLU A 41 -3.69 -11.24 -9.60
CA GLU A 41 -4.92 -11.86 -9.08
C GLU A 41 -5.54 -11.04 -7.95
N SER A 42 -4.72 -10.52 -7.03
CA SER A 42 -5.18 -9.74 -5.86
C SER A 42 -5.10 -8.22 -6.06
N LYS A 43 -5.04 -7.74 -7.31
CA LYS A 43 -4.74 -6.33 -7.62
C LYS A 43 -5.72 -5.38 -6.95
N ALA A 44 -7.02 -5.68 -7.03
CA ALA A 44 -8.07 -4.82 -6.50
C ALA A 44 -8.03 -4.77 -4.96
N GLU A 45 -7.83 -5.91 -4.30
CA GLU A 45 -7.69 -5.93 -2.85
C GLU A 45 -6.42 -5.21 -2.39
N ILE A 46 -5.29 -5.41 -3.07
CA ILE A 46 -4.04 -4.70 -2.74
C ILE A 46 -4.23 -3.18 -2.85
N ILE A 47 -4.82 -2.69 -3.94
CA ILE A 47 -5.11 -1.25 -4.09
C ILE A 47 -5.98 -0.75 -2.95
N ARG A 48 -7.03 -1.51 -2.60
CA ARG A 48 -7.93 -1.15 -1.49
C ARG A 48 -7.17 -1.05 -0.16
N GLU A 49 -6.38 -2.06 0.19
CA GLU A 49 -5.61 -2.06 1.44
C GLU A 49 -4.63 -0.87 1.49
N LEU A 50 -3.89 -0.61 0.41
CA LEU A 50 -2.96 0.52 0.33
C LEU A 50 -3.69 1.88 0.50
N ILE A 51 -4.88 2.03 -0.10
CA ILE A 51 -5.67 3.27 0.06
C ILE A 51 -6.16 3.44 1.49
N LEU A 52 -6.61 2.36 2.14
CA LEU A 52 -7.08 2.40 3.53
C LEU A 52 -5.95 2.79 4.48
N ASP A 53 -4.77 2.19 4.36
CA ASP A 53 -3.60 2.54 5.17
C ASP A 53 -3.18 4.01 5.01
N ILE A 54 -3.22 4.52 3.77
CA ILE A 54 -2.94 5.94 3.47
C ILE A 54 -4.01 6.84 4.12
N ALA A 55 -5.28 6.49 3.98
CA ALA A 55 -6.39 7.27 4.56
C ALA A 55 -6.29 7.33 6.08
N ASP A 56 -6.02 6.20 6.74
CA ASP A 56 -5.84 6.12 8.19
C ASP A 56 -4.66 6.99 8.65
N SER A 57 -3.53 6.93 7.93
CA SER A 57 -2.36 7.75 8.23
C SER A 57 -2.67 9.27 8.14
N ILE A 58 -3.42 9.68 7.11
CA ILE A 58 -3.85 11.09 6.93
C ILE A 58 -4.80 11.50 8.06
N ILE A 59 -5.78 10.68 8.40
CA ILE A 59 -6.76 10.96 9.46
C ILE A 59 -6.05 11.13 10.81
N LEU A 60 -5.13 10.21 11.14
CA LEU A 60 -4.35 10.28 12.38
C LEU A 60 -3.48 11.54 12.43
N GLY A 61 -2.74 11.84 11.35
CA GLY A 61 -1.92 13.05 11.27
C GLY A 61 -2.73 14.35 11.43
N ASN A 62 -3.91 14.42 10.81
CA ASN A 62 -4.81 15.58 10.95
C ASN A 62 -5.33 15.72 12.39
N ARG A 63 -5.71 14.60 13.02
CA ARG A 63 -6.18 14.58 14.42
C ARG A 63 -5.12 15.10 15.38
N GLU A 64 -3.86 14.68 15.22
CA GLU A 64 -2.75 15.17 16.04
C GLU A 64 -2.52 16.67 15.88
N GLN A 65 -2.61 17.19 14.64
CA GLN A 65 -2.49 18.62 14.38
C GLN A 65 -3.61 19.44 15.01
N TRP A 66 -4.85 18.95 14.99
CA TRP A 66 -5.96 19.64 15.65
C TRP A 66 -5.81 19.66 17.17
N ASN A 67 -5.42 18.54 17.78
CA ASN A 67 -5.18 18.49 19.22
C ASN A 67 -4.11 19.49 19.67
N LYS A 68 -3.05 19.69 18.87
CA LYS A 68 -2.01 20.70 19.13
C LYS A 68 -2.50 22.16 19.00
N LYS A 69 -3.59 22.42 18.28
CA LYS A 69 -4.15 23.77 18.07
C LYS A 69 -5.22 24.15 19.10
N LEU A 70 -5.85 23.15 19.72
CA LEU A 70 -6.95 23.33 20.68
C LEU A 70 -6.51 23.28 22.15
N GLY A 71 -5.29 22.83 22.42
CA GLY A 71 -4.62 22.93 23.73
C GLY A 71 -3.67 24.11 23.78
#